data_AF-A0A7W7F5G1-F1
#
_entry.id   AF-A0A7W7F5G1-F1
#
_cell.length_a   1.000
_cell.length_b   1.000
_cell.length_c   1.000
_cell.angle_alpha   90.00
_cell.angle_beta   90.00
_cell.angle_gamma   90.00
#
_symmetry.space_group_name_H-M   'P 1'
#
loop_
_entity.id
_entity.type
_entity.pdbx_description
1 polymer ?
#
loop_
_entity_poly.entity_id
_entity_poly.type
_entity_poly.pdbx_seq_one_letter_code
_entity_poly.pdbx_strand_id
1 'polypeptide(L)'
;MKTFIPALGALLLAATPATAEPARFEVAEKSISELQEAMTAGGTTARALVQAYLDRITAYDRKGPKLNAVITLNPDALEDAARLDRERAEKGPRGPLHGIPVLIKDNFAVAGLPTSDGTLALATYRATADAFQVRRLREAGAVILGKTAMHELAMSVTNVSSLSGETRNPYDPRRSPGGSSGGTGAGIGASFAAAGMGSDTCGSIRIPAAYQSLFGMRGSAGLSSRSGVMPLSSTQDEAGPLARSVTDLAIMLDATVGADPADAVTGAMTGRPAPAYRAGLRPELKGARIGVLRALMTTELMDGAMRDKTLAALEAMKAEGAALVDVTIADIEPVLKAASVIAHEFRYDFADYLARHPGAPITSVSDITGKGLVHEAVDARLKLRNPAEARDEKAYAEAIAKRAEARRMLLDAMAKAGVDVLAYPSALQPPPIWGAEMFGTGTCAMSAVTGLPALSIPLGLSVNALPVGLDLLGKPFDEARLLGIAYGWEQAAQPRTAPFSTPPLAGGKAPTPVHFKVRTAGDGPRADVSFTFEPLTARLIYDARLGRLNGDAPVALTLQRTEDGKPGPVIAGLLRPGEREGRSELQLDSRARADLAAGRLYIRLYTRNHPLGGGRADLPAPR
;
A
#
# COMPACT_ATOMS: atom_id res chain seq x y z
N MET A 1 2.00 -74.68 54.25
CA MET A 1 2.06 -73.21 54.13
C MET A 1 2.99 -72.87 52.97
N LYS A 2 2.44 -72.50 51.81
CA LYS A 2 3.16 -72.01 50.63
C LYS A 2 2.76 -70.57 50.44
N THR A 3 3.67 -69.62 50.68
CA THR A 3 3.41 -68.19 50.56
C THR A 3 3.91 -67.73 49.19
N PHE A 4 2.98 -67.36 48.31
CA PHE A 4 3.22 -66.69 47.04
C PHE A 4 3.42 -65.19 47.28
N ILE A 5 4.49 -64.60 46.74
CA ILE A 5 4.68 -63.15 46.62
C ILE A 5 4.78 -62.84 45.12
N PRO A 6 3.91 -61.98 44.54
CA PRO A 6 4.00 -61.62 43.13
C PRO A 6 5.00 -60.46 42.95
N ALA A 7 5.90 -60.57 41.97
CA ALA A 7 6.75 -59.47 41.52
C ALA A 7 5.99 -58.62 40.49
N LEU A 8 5.79 -57.34 40.80
CA LEU A 8 5.24 -56.33 39.90
C LEU A 8 6.26 -56.01 38.79
N GLY A 9 5.90 -56.22 37.53
CA GLY A 9 6.66 -55.74 36.37
C GLY A 9 6.39 -54.25 36.13
N ALA A 10 7.45 -53.43 36.13
CA ALA A 10 7.38 -52.02 35.78
C ALA A 10 7.30 -51.85 34.26
N LEU A 11 6.19 -51.29 33.78
CA LEU A 11 5.99 -50.91 32.37
C LEU A 11 6.68 -49.55 32.14
N LEU A 12 7.82 -49.54 31.45
CA LEU A 12 8.45 -48.32 30.95
C LEU A 12 7.66 -47.79 29.74
N LEU A 13 6.84 -46.75 29.95
CA LEU A 13 6.30 -45.95 28.84
C LEU A 13 7.44 -45.13 28.22
N ALA A 14 7.84 -45.49 27.00
CA ALA A 14 8.69 -44.66 26.17
C ALA A 14 7.90 -43.41 25.75
N ALA A 15 8.32 -42.23 26.23
CA ALA A 15 7.82 -40.96 25.75
C ALA A 15 8.23 -40.78 24.28
N THR A 16 7.25 -40.70 23.38
CA THR A 16 7.48 -40.29 22.00
C THR A 16 7.97 -38.85 21.98
N PRO A 17 9.04 -38.52 21.24
CA PRO A 17 9.48 -37.14 21.13
C PRO A 17 8.37 -36.35 20.43
N ALA A 18 7.98 -35.22 21.03
CA ALA A 18 7.09 -34.26 20.39
C ALA A 18 7.72 -33.84 19.05
N THR A 19 7.13 -34.27 17.94
CA THR A 19 7.48 -33.79 16.62
C THR A 19 7.25 -32.27 16.60
N ALA A 20 8.33 -31.49 16.48
CA ALA A 20 8.21 -30.06 16.23
C ALA A 20 7.28 -29.85 15.02
N GLU A 21 6.29 -28.97 15.13
CA GLU A 21 5.49 -28.58 13.96
C GLU A 21 6.45 -28.15 12.84
N PRO A 22 6.25 -28.63 11.59
CA PRO A 22 7.06 -28.17 10.48
C PRO A 22 6.99 -26.65 10.41
N ALA A 23 8.15 -26.00 10.28
CA ALA A 23 8.23 -24.55 10.24
C ALA A 23 7.31 -24.01 9.13
N ARG A 24 6.41 -23.09 9.48
CA ARG A 24 5.51 -22.45 8.50
C ARG A 24 6.34 -21.70 7.46
N PHE A 25 5.96 -21.82 6.19
CA PHE A 25 6.63 -21.12 5.10
C PHE A 25 6.46 -19.60 5.26
N GLU A 26 7.56 -18.84 5.31
CA GLU A 26 7.52 -17.38 5.41
C GLU A 26 7.26 -16.77 4.02
N VAL A 27 6.18 -16.00 3.93
CA VAL A 27 5.69 -15.39 2.68
C VAL A 27 6.04 -13.91 2.55
N ALA A 28 6.47 -13.26 3.63
CA ALA A 28 6.83 -11.85 3.62
C ALA A 28 7.91 -11.55 2.56
N GLU A 29 7.64 -10.55 1.73
CA GLU A 29 8.54 -10.08 0.68
C GLU A 29 8.89 -11.10 -0.41
N LYS A 30 8.25 -12.28 -0.44
CA LYS A 30 8.41 -13.24 -1.52
C LYS A 30 7.72 -12.77 -2.79
N SER A 31 8.45 -12.86 -3.90
CA SER A 31 7.94 -12.64 -5.26
C SER A 31 7.10 -13.83 -5.72
N ILE A 32 6.26 -13.63 -6.74
CA ILE A 32 5.45 -14.71 -7.34
C ILE A 32 6.37 -15.83 -7.87
N SER A 33 7.53 -15.47 -8.43
CA SER A 33 8.51 -16.45 -8.93
C SER A 33 9.08 -17.31 -7.81
N GLU A 34 9.51 -16.72 -6.69
CA GLU A 34 10.02 -17.49 -5.53
C GLU A 34 8.93 -18.39 -4.92
N LEU A 35 7.67 -17.92 -4.88
CA LEU A 35 6.54 -18.73 -4.41
C LEU A 35 6.29 -19.93 -5.33
N GLN A 36 6.37 -19.74 -6.66
CA GLN A 36 6.26 -20.83 -7.63
C GLN A 36 7.42 -21.83 -7.51
N GLU A 37 8.65 -21.34 -7.35
CA GLU A 37 9.84 -22.17 -7.16
C GLU A 37 9.70 -23.02 -5.90
N ALA A 38 9.26 -22.42 -4.78
CA ALA A 38 9.04 -23.14 -3.54
C ALA A 38 7.96 -24.24 -3.67
N MET A 39 6.84 -23.97 -4.37
CA MET A 39 5.82 -24.98 -4.64
C MET A 39 6.33 -26.09 -5.56
N THR A 40 7.12 -25.73 -6.58
CA THR A 40 7.69 -26.69 -7.54
C THR A 40 8.73 -27.61 -6.89
N ALA A 41 9.52 -27.08 -5.96
CA ALA A 41 10.50 -27.83 -5.19
C ALA A 41 9.88 -28.65 -4.04
N GLY A 42 8.55 -28.59 -3.84
CA GLY A 42 7.86 -29.28 -2.74
C GLY A 42 8.10 -28.67 -1.35
N GLY A 43 8.68 -27.47 -1.27
CA GLY A 43 8.92 -26.76 -0.01
C GLY A 43 7.67 -26.11 0.59
N THR A 44 6.60 -25.95 -0.20
CA THR A 44 5.29 -25.46 0.23
C THR A 44 4.21 -25.90 -0.74
N THR A 45 2.94 -25.61 -0.43
CA THR A 45 1.78 -25.81 -1.32
C THR A 45 0.96 -24.53 -1.41
N ALA A 46 0.07 -24.41 -2.39
CA ALA A 46 -0.84 -23.28 -2.50
C ALA A 46 -1.68 -23.11 -1.23
N ARG A 47 -2.19 -24.22 -0.66
CA ARG A 47 -2.93 -24.18 0.61
C ARG A 47 -2.08 -23.66 1.76
N ALA A 48 -0.82 -24.08 1.86
CA ALA A 48 0.10 -23.60 2.89
C ALA A 48 0.43 -22.11 2.71
N LEU A 49 0.61 -21.63 1.46
CA LEU A 49 0.77 -20.22 1.16
C LEU A 49 -0.45 -19.40 1.58
N VAL A 50 -1.66 -19.84 1.24
CA VAL A 50 -2.91 -19.19 1.68
C VAL A 50 -2.97 -19.11 3.21
N GLN A 51 -2.67 -20.20 3.91
CA GLN A 51 -2.67 -20.19 5.38
C GLN A 51 -1.67 -19.18 5.94
N ALA A 52 -0.44 -19.12 5.40
CA ALA A 52 0.58 -18.17 5.84
C ALA A 52 0.15 -16.70 5.64
N TYR A 53 -0.52 -16.38 4.54
CA TYR A 53 -1.09 -15.05 4.34
C TYR A 53 -2.26 -14.75 5.27
N LEU A 54 -3.16 -15.72 5.52
CA LEU A 54 -4.25 -15.58 6.50
C LEU A 54 -3.74 -15.35 7.93
N ASP A 55 -2.63 -16.01 8.30
CA ASP A 55 -1.98 -15.80 9.59
C ASP A 55 -1.46 -14.35 9.71
N ARG A 56 -0.83 -13.81 8.65
CA ARG A 56 -0.37 -12.42 8.59
C ARG A 56 -1.53 -11.42 8.69
N ILE A 57 -2.61 -11.65 7.95
CA ILE A 57 -3.84 -10.83 8.04
C ILE A 57 -4.38 -10.85 9.47
N THR A 58 -4.47 -12.03 10.09
CA THR A 58 -4.94 -12.17 11.47
C THR A 58 -4.05 -11.41 12.46
N ALA A 59 -2.73 -11.47 12.27
CA ALA A 59 -1.75 -10.83 13.15
C ALA A 59 -1.73 -9.30 13.05
N TYR A 60 -1.97 -8.75 11.85
CA TYR A 60 -1.67 -7.35 11.57
C TYR A 60 -2.84 -6.50 11.06
N ASP A 61 -3.83 -7.09 10.41
CA ASP A 61 -4.94 -6.34 9.80
C ASP A 61 -5.94 -5.85 10.85
N ARG A 62 -6.33 -6.74 11.78
CA ARG A 62 -7.29 -6.46 12.86
C ARG A 62 -6.65 -6.41 14.25
N LYS A 63 -5.44 -6.95 14.37
CA LYS A 63 -4.59 -6.93 15.58
C LYS A 63 -3.32 -6.11 15.28
N GLY A 64 -2.37 -6.06 16.22
CA GLY A 64 -1.10 -5.36 16.03
C GLY A 64 -1.31 -3.89 15.61
N PRO A 65 -0.83 -3.46 14.41
CA PRO A 65 -1.02 -2.10 13.90
C PRO A 65 -2.46 -1.76 13.48
N LYS A 66 -3.34 -2.78 13.35
CA LYS A 66 -4.75 -2.66 12.95
C LYS A 66 -4.92 -1.98 11.59
N LEU A 67 -4.24 -2.52 10.56
CA LEU A 67 -4.23 -1.89 9.24
C LEU A 67 -5.60 -1.72 8.59
N ASN A 68 -6.54 -2.63 8.85
CA ASN A 68 -7.90 -2.58 8.29
C ASN A 68 -7.91 -2.45 6.75
N ALA A 69 -7.06 -3.23 6.10
CA ALA A 69 -6.87 -3.28 4.65
C ALA A 69 -7.76 -4.32 3.97
N VAL A 70 -8.17 -5.38 4.66
CA VAL A 70 -9.01 -6.45 4.11
C VAL A 70 -10.45 -6.30 4.61
N ILE A 71 -11.40 -6.06 3.70
CA ILE A 71 -12.82 -5.86 4.06
C ILE A 71 -13.60 -7.18 4.12
N THR A 72 -13.23 -8.18 3.31
CA THR A 72 -13.87 -9.49 3.29
C THR A 72 -12.87 -10.55 2.91
N LEU A 73 -12.79 -11.65 3.66
CA LEU A 73 -12.02 -12.83 3.27
C LEU A 73 -12.89 -13.75 2.42
N ASN A 74 -12.29 -14.41 1.42
CA ASN A 74 -12.96 -15.46 0.69
C ASN A 74 -12.99 -16.74 1.56
N PRO A 75 -14.17 -17.22 2.00
CA PRO A 75 -14.26 -18.40 2.85
C PRO A 75 -13.73 -19.66 2.14
N ASP A 76 -13.75 -19.68 0.81
CA ASP A 76 -13.35 -20.83 0.00
C ASP A 76 -11.86 -20.81 -0.35
N ALA A 77 -11.09 -19.78 0.04
CA ALA A 77 -9.70 -19.60 -0.41
C ALA A 77 -8.79 -20.81 -0.12
N LEU A 78 -8.94 -21.45 1.04
CA LEU A 78 -8.17 -22.64 1.40
C LEU A 78 -8.56 -23.87 0.58
N GLU A 79 -9.83 -24.02 0.21
CA GLU A 79 -10.29 -25.14 -0.62
C GLU A 79 -9.95 -24.91 -2.10
N ASP A 80 -10.10 -23.67 -2.59
CA ASP A 80 -9.63 -23.27 -3.91
C ASP A 80 -8.14 -23.58 -4.10
N ALA A 81 -7.33 -23.26 -3.09
CA ALA A 81 -5.91 -23.57 -3.08
C ALA A 81 -5.63 -25.08 -3.04
N ALA A 82 -6.35 -25.85 -2.21
CA ALA A 82 -6.22 -27.30 -2.16
C ALA A 82 -6.57 -27.98 -3.50
N ARG A 83 -7.57 -27.45 -4.22
CA ARG A 83 -7.91 -27.89 -5.56
C ARG A 83 -6.79 -27.61 -6.56
N LEU A 84 -6.15 -26.44 -6.48
CA LEU A 84 -5.01 -26.10 -7.33
C LEU A 84 -3.77 -26.93 -6.99
N ASP A 85 -3.58 -27.33 -5.73
CA ASP A 85 -2.54 -28.28 -5.33
C ASP A 85 -2.76 -29.66 -5.99
N ARG A 86 -4.00 -30.18 -5.98
CA ARG A 86 -4.36 -31.42 -6.70
C ARG A 86 -4.13 -31.28 -8.21
N GLU A 87 -4.59 -30.19 -8.80
CA GLU A 87 -4.39 -29.92 -10.22
C GLU A 87 -2.91 -29.84 -10.60
N ARG A 88 -2.08 -29.20 -9.78
CA ARG A 88 -0.63 -29.13 -10.00
C ARG A 88 -0.02 -30.54 -10.04
N ALA A 89 -0.43 -31.42 -9.14
CA ALA A 89 0.07 -32.79 -9.08
C ALA A 89 -0.40 -33.65 -10.27
N GLU A 90 -1.65 -33.47 -10.72
CA GLU A 90 -2.25 -34.28 -11.78
C GLU A 90 -1.92 -33.79 -13.20
N LYS A 91 -1.89 -32.47 -13.41
CA LYS A 91 -1.85 -31.85 -14.75
C LYS A 91 -0.70 -30.85 -14.92
N GLY A 92 0.02 -30.53 -13.85
CA GLY A 92 0.98 -29.43 -13.82
C GLY A 92 0.32 -28.06 -13.60
N PRO A 93 1.12 -26.99 -13.42
CA PRO A 93 0.61 -25.64 -13.19
C PRO A 93 0.02 -25.03 -14.47
N ARG A 94 -1.06 -24.26 -14.34
CA ARG A 94 -1.64 -23.45 -15.45
C ARG A 94 -0.72 -22.34 -15.95
N GLY A 95 0.25 -21.95 -15.14
CA GLY A 95 1.17 -20.86 -15.42
C GLY A 95 1.71 -20.22 -14.14
N PRO A 96 2.29 -19.01 -14.24
CA PRO A 96 2.92 -18.31 -13.12
C PRO A 96 2.02 -18.04 -11.91
N LEU A 97 0.71 -17.90 -12.13
CA LEU A 97 -0.25 -17.59 -11.07
C LEU A 97 -0.86 -18.84 -10.42
N HIS A 98 -0.50 -20.04 -10.84
CA HIS A 98 -1.10 -21.28 -10.32
C HIS A 98 -0.87 -21.45 -8.82
N GLY A 99 -1.94 -21.35 -8.02
CA GLY A 99 -1.88 -21.43 -6.56
C GLY A 99 -1.43 -20.15 -5.85
N ILE A 100 -1.30 -19.03 -6.56
CA ILE A 100 -0.81 -17.76 -6.01
C ILE A 100 -1.96 -16.95 -5.40
N PRO A 101 -1.91 -16.58 -4.11
CA PRO A 101 -2.95 -15.77 -3.47
C PRO A 101 -2.88 -14.30 -3.89
N VAL A 102 -4.02 -13.75 -4.31
CA VAL A 102 -4.17 -12.34 -4.71
C VAL A 102 -5.32 -11.66 -3.96
N LEU A 103 -5.19 -10.36 -3.74
CA LEU A 103 -6.23 -9.51 -3.14
C LEU A 103 -6.91 -8.65 -4.20
N ILE A 104 -8.23 -8.50 -4.11
CA ILE A 104 -9.03 -7.79 -5.11
C ILE A 104 -9.71 -6.59 -4.44
N LYS A 105 -9.65 -5.39 -5.02
CA LYS A 105 -10.39 -4.24 -4.50
C LYS A 105 -11.90 -4.48 -4.46
N ASP A 106 -12.57 -3.93 -3.45
CA ASP A 106 -13.97 -4.27 -3.21
C ASP A 106 -14.97 -3.85 -4.30
N ASN A 107 -14.60 -2.90 -5.16
CA ASN A 107 -15.42 -2.50 -6.30
C ASN A 107 -15.38 -3.49 -7.48
N PHE A 108 -14.61 -4.58 -7.41
CA PHE A 108 -14.65 -5.64 -8.40
C PHE A 108 -15.67 -6.70 -7.97
N ALA A 109 -16.55 -7.07 -8.88
CA ALA A 109 -17.41 -8.23 -8.74
C ALA A 109 -16.56 -9.50 -8.59
N VAL A 110 -16.81 -10.25 -7.52
CA VAL A 110 -16.27 -11.60 -7.32
C VAL A 110 -17.45 -12.49 -6.97
N ALA A 111 -17.71 -13.50 -7.79
CA ALA A 111 -18.88 -14.37 -7.67
C ALA A 111 -18.97 -14.95 -6.25
N GLY A 112 -20.15 -14.82 -5.64
CA GLY A 112 -20.44 -15.30 -4.29
C GLY A 112 -19.97 -14.38 -3.15
N LEU A 113 -19.07 -13.41 -3.40
CA LEU A 113 -18.61 -12.46 -2.40
C LEU A 113 -19.38 -11.13 -2.45
N PRO A 114 -19.44 -10.39 -1.31
CA PRO A 114 -19.90 -9.01 -1.31
C PRO A 114 -19.07 -8.13 -2.26
N THR A 115 -19.76 -7.19 -2.92
CA THR A 115 -19.13 -6.17 -3.77
C THR A 115 -19.76 -4.84 -3.42
N SER A 116 -19.25 -4.20 -2.37
CA SER A 116 -19.94 -3.09 -1.71
C SER A 116 -19.44 -1.71 -2.13
N ASP A 117 -18.34 -1.63 -2.87
CA ASP A 117 -17.66 -0.36 -3.20
C ASP A 117 -17.34 0.47 -1.93
N GLY A 118 -17.16 -0.23 -0.80
CA GLY A 118 -16.93 0.34 0.53
C GLY A 118 -18.15 0.94 1.23
N THR A 119 -19.34 0.96 0.61
CA THR A 119 -20.55 1.57 1.20
C THR A 119 -21.42 0.58 1.97
N LEU A 120 -21.98 1.02 3.10
CA LEU A 120 -23.01 0.29 3.84
C LEU A 120 -24.24 0.00 2.98
N ALA A 121 -24.54 0.86 2.01
CA ALA A 121 -25.70 0.71 1.13
C ALA A 121 -25.64 -0.55 0.26
N LEU A 122 -24.46 -1.12 0.04
CA LEU A 122 -24.26 -2.34 -0.76
C LEU A 122 -23.60 -3.47 0.05
N ALA A 123 -23.58 -3.38 1.38
CA ALA A 123 -22.90 -4.35 2.25
C ALA A 123 -23.43 -5.79 2.11
N THR A 124 -24.71 -5.94 1.76
CA THR A 124 -25.37 -7.24 1.56
C THR A 124 -25.42 -7.68 0.09
N TYR A 125 -25.03 -6.81 -0.85
CA TYR A 125 -25.03 -7.13 -2.27
C TYR A 125 -23.89 -8.11 -2.60
N ARG A 126 -24.25 -9.29 -3.11
CA ARG A 126 -23.31 -10.32 -3.55
C ARG A 126 -23.33 -10.42 -5.07
N ALA A 127 -22.15 -10.40 -5.67
CA ALA A 127 -22.02 -10.55 -7.11
C ALA A 127 -22.35 -11.99 -7.53
N THR A 128 -23.05 -12.15 -8.64
CA THR A 128 -23.42 -13.46 -9.22
C THR A 128 -22.40 -13.97 -10.24
N ALA A 129 -21.53 -13.09 -10.73
CA ALA A 129 -20.47 -13.39 -11.68
C ALA A 129 -19.18 -12.66 -11.30
N ASP A 130 -18.05 -13.20 -11.73
CA ASP A 130 -16.76 -12.53 -11.62
C ASP A 130 -16.66 -11.37 -12.61
N ALA A 131 -16.04 -10.27 -12.19
CA ALA A 131 -15.53 -9.26 -13.10
C ALA A 131 -14.55 -9.90 -14.10
N PHE A 132 -14.41 -9.31 -15.30
CA PHE A 132 -13.56 -9.87 -16.35
C PHE A 132 -12.15 -10.20 -15.83
N GLN A 133 -11.51 -9.27 -15.13
CA GLN A 133 -10.17 -9.45 -14.61
C GLN A 133 -10.09 -10.54 -13.52
N VAL A 134 -11.12 -10.68 -12.68
CA VAL A 134 -11.17 -11.73 -11.66
C VAL A 134 -11.30 -13.10 -12.31
N ARG A 135 -12.17 -13.23 -13.32
CA ARG A 135 -12.30 -14.46 -14.11
C ARG A 135 -10.97 -14.84 -14.75
N ARG A 136 -10.28 -13.89 -15.40
CA ARG A 136 -8.97 -14.09 -16.02
C ARG A 136 -7.90 -14.54 -15.03
N LEU A 137 -7.88 -13.96 -13.82
CA LEU A 137 -6.99 -14.40 -12.74
C LEU A 137 -7.28 -15.83 -12.29
N ARG A 138 -8.56 -16.21 -12.13
CA ARG A 138 -8.94 -17.59 -11.82
C ARG A 138 -8.59 -18.57 -12.94
N GLU A 139 -8.79 -18.18 -14.20
CA GLU A 139 -8.37 -18.97 -15.37
C GLU A 139 -6.85 -19.22 -15.32
N ALA A 140 -6.05 -18.20 -14.97
CA ALA A 140 -4.60 -18.32 -14.78
C ALA A 140 -4.17 -19.11 -13.53
N GLY A 141 -5.13 -19.56 -12.70
CA GLY A 141 -4.89 -20.38 -11.51
C GLY A 141 -4.63 -19.58 -10.23
N ALA A 142 -4.91 -18.28 -10.19
CA ALA A 142 -4.77 -17.50 -8.96
C ALA A 142 -5.85 -17.88 -7.92
N VAL A 143 -5.48 -17.80 -6.64
CA VAL A 143 -6.43 -17.92 -5.52
C VAL A 143 -6.88 -16.54 -5.10
N ILE A 144 -8.17 -16.25 -5.22
CA ILE A 144 -8.74 -14.99 -4.70
C ILE A 144 -8.82 -15.11 -3.18
N LEU A 145 -7.92 -14.42 -2.48
CA LEU A 145 -7.83 -14.49 -1.01
C LEU A 145 -8.96 -13.71 -0.32
N GLY A 146 -9.38 -12.60 -0.93
CA GLY A 146 -10.41 -11.74 -0.38
C GLY A 146 -10.50 -10.38 -1.08
N LYS A 147 -11.39 -9.55 -0.55
CA LYS A 147 -11.66 -8.18 -0.98
C LYS A 147 -10.93 -7.19 -0.08
N THR A 148 -10.37 -6.12 -0.64
CA THR A 148 -9.70 -5.06 0.15
C THR A 148 -10.58 -3.85 0.34
N ALA A 149 -10.45 -3.22 1.52
CA ALA A 149 -11.06 -1.93 1.82
C ALA A 149 -10.64 -0.87 0.80
N MET A 150 -11.49 0.14 0.63
CA MET A 150 -11.29 1.22 -0.33
C MET A 150 -11.89 2.52 0.19
N HIS A 151 -11.50 3.66 -0.41
CA HIS A 151 -12.31 4.87 -0.22
C HIS A 151 -13.71 4.61 -0.77
N GLU A 152 -14.73 4.89 0.04
CA GLU A 152 -16.13 4.65 -0.33
C GLU A 152 -16.45 5.26 -1.69
N LEU A 153 -17.09 4.47 -2.55
CA LEU A 153 -17.51 4.82 -3.91
C LEU A 153 -16.37 5.35 -4.80
N ALA A 154 -15.14 4.93 -4.50
CA ALA A 154 -13.91 5.42 -5.11
C ALA A 154 -13.74 6.96 -5.07
N MET A 155 -14.41 7.65 -4.13
CA MET A 155 -14.69 9.07 -4.26
C MET A 155 -13.50 10.00 -3.96
N SER A 156 -12.42 9.49 -3.36
CA SER A 156 -11.22 10.26 -3.00
C SER A 156 -9.93 9.42 -2.99
N VAL A 157 -8.82 10.10 -2.73
CA VAL A 157 -7.44 9.56 -2.74
C VAL A 157 -6.89 9.21 -1.35
N THR A 158 -7.77 9.10 -0.36
CA THR A 158 -7.49 8.48 0.96
C THR A 158 -8.23 7.16 1.08
N ASN A 159 -8.36 6.54 2.25
CA ASN A 159 -9.07 5.27 2.39
C ASN A 159 -9.92 5.19 3.66
N VAL A 160 -11.15 5.67 3.57
CA VAL A 160 -12.17 5.58 4.62
C VAL A 160 -13.52 5.24 3.99
N SER A 161 -14.32 4.43 4.68
CA SER A 161 -15.62 4.01 4.16
C SER A 161 -16.62 3.79 5.28
N SER A 162 -17.91 3.97 4.99
CA SER A 162 -18.99 3.72 5.95
C SER A 162 -19.03 2.26 6.42
N LEU A 163 -18.67 1.30 5.55
CA LEU A 163 -18.67 -0.13 5.87
C LEU A 163 -17.44 -0.57 6.69
N SER A 164 -16.26 -0.02 6.40
CA SER A 164 -14.99 -0.55 6.93
C SER A 164 -14.24 0.41 7.85
N GLY A 165 -14.57 1.70 7.86
CA GLY A 165 -13.81 2.73 8.58
C GLY A 165 -12.48 3.06 7.89
N GLU A 166 -11.53 3.59 8.66
CA GLU A 166 -10.22 4.02 8.15
C GLU A 166 -9.26 2.84 7.95
N THR A 167 -8.62 2.76 6.77
CA THR A 167 -7.45 1.90 6.56
C THR A 167 -6.18 2.66 6.94
N ARG A 168 -5.21 1.99 7.53
CA ARG A 168 -3.96 2.59 8.00
C ARG A 168 -2.77 2.23 7.12
N ASN A 169 -1.82 3.16 7.03
CA ASN A 169 -0.57 2.99 6.31
C ASN A 169 0.42 2.12 7.15
N PRO A 170 0.91 0.97 6.66
CA PRO A 170 1.89 0.15 7.39
C PRO A 170 3.25 0.83 7.63
N TYR A 171 3.61 1.90 6.92
CA TYR A 171 4.83 2.68 7.21
C TYR A 171 4.65 3.69 8.34
N ASP A 172 3.40 4.08 8.66
CA ASP A 172 3.02 4.91 9.79
C ASP A 172 1.50 4.74 10.03
N PRO A 173 1.06 3.90 11.00
CA PRO A 173 -0.35 3.59 11.19
C PRO A 173 -1.26 4.78 11.54
N ARG A 174 -0.72 5.98 11.76
CA ARG A 174 -1.49 7.23 11.95
C ARG A 174 -1.94 7.86 10.63
N ARG A 175 -1.43 7.37 9.50
CA ARG A 175 -1.64 7.96 8.18
C ARG A 175 -2.57 7.13 7.33
N SER A 176 -3.20 7.79 6.36
CA SER A 176 -3.90 7.13 5.27
C SER A 176 -2.90 6.41 4.34
N PRO A 177 -3.21 5.23 3.81
CA PRO A 177 -2.40 4.56 2.81
C PRO A 177 -2.51 5.17 1.40
N GLY A 178 -3.26 6.26 1.25
CA GLY A 178 -3.71 6.76 -0.06
C GLY A 178 -4.99 6.06 -0.49
N GLY A 179 -5.45 6.28 -1.71
CA GLY A 179 -6.63 5.62 -2.23
C GLY A 179 -7.01 6.07 -3.63
N SER A 180 -8.14 5.63 -4.17
CA SER A 180 -9.15 4.81 -3.47
C SER A 180 -8.78 3.33 -3.30
N SER A 181 -7.72 2.81 -3.93
CA SER A 181 -7.26 1.42 -3.73
C SER A 181 -6.32 1.27 -2.50
N GLY A 182 -6.60 2.01 -1.43
CA GLY A 182 -5.72 2.10 -0.27
C GLY A 182 -5.61 0.81 0.53
N GLY A 183 -6.70 0.03 0.64
CA GLY A 183 -6.63 -1.31 1.22
C GLY A 183 -5.80 -2.28 0.38
N THR A 184 -5.86 -2.20 -0.95
CA THR A 184 -4.97 -2.98 -1.84
C THR A 184 -3.52 -2.57 -1.62
N GLY A 185 -3.22 -1.28 -1.64
CA GLY A 185 -1.86 -0.78 -1.39
C GLY A 185 -1.33 -1.21 -0.02
N ALA A 186 -2.09 -0.97 1.05
CA ALA A 186 -1.68 -1.34 2.41
C ALA A 186 -1.51 -2.85 2.57
N GLY A 187 -2.41 -3.66 2.03
CA GLY A 187 -2.35 -5.12 2.09
C GLY A 187 -1.13 -5.68 1.36
N ILE A 188 -0.84 -5.21 0.15
CA ILE A 188 0.33 -5.68 -0.62
C ILE A 188 1.63 -5.14 -0.01
N GLY A 189 1.64 -3.89 0.46
CA GLY A 189 2.76 -3.30 1.19
C GLY A 189 3.11 -4.09 2.45
N ALA A 190 2.10 -4.61 3.16
CA ALA A 190 2.22 -5.43 4.35
C ALA A 190 2.38 -6.94 4.09
N SER A 191 2.51 -7.38 2.83
CA SER A 191 2.59 -8.79 2.44
C SER A 191 1.40 -9.63 2.94
N PHE A 192 0.16 -9.16 2.73
CA PHE A 192 -1.07 -9.93 2.96
C PHE A 192 -1.50 -10.79 1.77
N ALA A 193 -0.87 -10.61 0.61
CA ALA A 193 -0.98 -11.47 -0.57
C ALA A 193 0.22 -11.23 -1.49
N ALA A 194 0.38 -12.07 -2.51
CA ALA A 194 1.48 -11.95 -3.46
C ALA A 194 1.40 -10.66 -4.29
N ALA A 195 0.21 -10.35 -4.80
CA ALA A 195 -0.11 -9.13 -5.54
C ALA A 195 -1.60 -8.78 -5.35
N GLY A 196 -2.03 -7.61 -5.83
CA GLY A 196 -3.43 -7.23 -5.75
C GLY A 196 -3.91 -6.37 -6.90
N MET A 197 -5.22 -6.28 -7.05
CA MET A 197 -5.90 -5.50 -8.10
C MET A 197 -6.57 -4.27 -7.51
N GLY A 198 -6.34 -3.12 -8.13
CA GLY A 198 -6.99 -1.85 -7.82
C GLY A 198 -7.68 -1.24 -9.05
N SER A 199 -8.38 -0.13 -8.83
CA SER A 199 -8.96 0.70 -9.89
C SER A 199 -8.48 2.14 -9.77
N ASP A 200 -8.35 2.83 -10.90
CA ASP A 200 -7.83 4.19 -11.04
C ASP A 200 -8.74 5.02 -11.94
N THR A 201 -9.36 6.07 -11.37
CA THR A 201 -10.06 7.12 -12.13
C THR A 201 -9.27 8.41 -12.17
N CYS A 202 -8.57 8.72 -11.06
CA CYS A 202 -7.55 9.75 -10.96
C CYS A 202 -6.60 9.43 -9.80
N GLY A 203 -5.62 8.57 -10.04
CA GLY A 203 -4.53 8.25 -9.12
C GLY A 203 -4.82 7.09 -8.18
N SER A 204 -6.00 6.46 -8.25
CA SER A 204 -6.41 5.44 -7.29
C SER A 204 -5.63 4.13 -7.33
N ILE A 205 -4.76 3.88 -8.31
CA ILE A 205 -3.72 2.82 -8.26
C ILE A 205 -2.37 3.42 -7.88
N ARG A 206 -2.00 4.54 -8.51
CA ARG A 206 -0.66 5.16 -8.40
C ARG A 206 -0.37 5.77 -7.03
N ILE A 207 -1.32 6.46 -6.42
CA ILE A 207 -1.15 7.09 -5.10
C ILE A 207 -0.99 6.03 -4.00
N PRO A 208 -1.85 4.99 -3.90
CA PRO A 208 -1.59 3.87 -3.00
C PRO A 208 -0.25 3.19 -3.26
N ALA A 209 0.15 3.01 -4.52
CA ALA A 209 1.45 2.41 -4.82
C ALA A 209 2.63 3.25 -4.29
N ALA A 210 2.61 4.56 -4.57
CA ALA A 210 3.61 5.52 -4.12
C ALA A 210 3.73 5.57 -2.59
N TYR A 211 2.60 5.60 -1.87
CA TYR A 211 2.57 5.67 -0.41
C TYR A 211 2.90 4.35 0.31
N GLN A 212 3.01 3.25 -0.44
CA GLN A 212 3.23 1.89 0.09
C GLN A 212 4.53 1.25 -0.40
N SER A 213 5.37 2.03 -1.10
CA SER A 213 6.59 1.55 -1.75
C SER A 213 6.34 0.34 -2.66
N LEU A 214 5.33 0.46 -3.52
CA LEU A 214 4.93 -0.55 -4.49
C LEU A 214 5.08 -0.02 -5.92
N PHE A 215 5.05 -0.95 -6.87
CA PHE A 215 4.81 -0.65 -8.27
C PHE A 215 3.30 -0.75 -8.54
N GLY A 216 2.75 0.24 -9.24
CA GLY A 216 1.32 0.26 -9.57
C GLY A 216 1.08 0.71 -11.01
N MET A 217 0.31 -0.08 -11.76
CA MET A 217 0.09 0.17 -13.18
C MET A 217 -1.33 0.62 -13.49
N ARG A 218 -1.46 1.81 -14.06
CA ARG A 218 -2.64 2.25 -14.82
C ARG A 218 -2.34 2.04 -16.30
N GLY A 219 -3.00 1.06 -16.92
CA GLY A 219 -2.85 0.76 -18.35
C GLY A 219 -3.38 1.87 -19.27
N SER A 220 -3.10 1.74 -20.56
CA SER A 220 -3.73 2.55 -21.59
C SER A 220 -5.23 2.34 -21.59
N ALA A 221 -5.99 3.39 -21.91
CA ALA A 221 -7.42 3.23 -22.09
C ALA A 221 -7.75 2.18 -23.15
N GLY A 222 -8.50 1.16 -22.74
CA GLY A 222 -8.85 0.01 -23.57
C GLY A 222 -7.91 -1.19 -23.48
N LEU A 223 -6.81 -1.13 -22.71
CA LEU A 223 -5.90 -2.27 -22.55
C LEU A 223 -6.56 -3.45 -21.82
N SER A 224 -7.40 -3.15 -20.82
CA SER A 224 -8.04 -4.13 -19.96
C SER A 224 -9.52 -3.81 -19.78
N SER A 225 -10.35 -4.83 -19.65
CA SER A 225 -11.79 -4.68 -19.44
C SER A 225 -12.11 -4.18 -18.04
N ARG A 226 -13.18 -3.39 -17.95
CA ARG A 226 -13.78 -2.87 -16.72
C ARG A 226 -15.13 -3.55 -16.42
N SER A 227 -15.53 -4.54 -17.22
CA SER A 227 -16.74 -5.33 -16.99
C SER A 227 -16.74 -5.95 -15.60
N GLY A 228 -17.81 -5.68 -14.83
CA GLY A 228 -17.95 -6.12 -13.44
C GLY A 228 -17.14 -5.30 -12.43
N VAL A 229 -16.53 -4.17 -12.82
CA VAL A 229 -15.96 -3.19 -11.88
C VAL A 229 -16.98 -2.07 -11.69
N MET A 230 -17.35 -1.78 -10.45
CA MET A 230 -18.28 -0.70 -10.12
C MET A 230 -17.62 0.65 -10.47
N PRO A 231 -18.28 1.50 -11.28
CA PRO A 231 -17.64 2.63 -11.92
C PRO A 231 -17.63 3.88 -11.03
N LEU A 232 -16.64 4.74 -11.28
CA LEU A 232 -16.71 6.15 -10.93
C LEU A 232 -16.91 7.03 -12.17
N SER A 233 -16.28 6.67 -13.29
CA SER A 233 -16.35 7.36 -14.59
C SER A 233 -15.87 6.43 -15.67
N SER A 234 -16.79 5.92 -16.47
CA SER A 234 -16.54 4.98 -17.57
C SER A 234 -15.64 5.55 -18.66
N THR A 235 -15.38 6.86 -18.71
CA THR A 235 -14.37 7.44 -19.62
C THR A 235 -12.96 7.46 -19.02
N GLN A 236 -12.83 7.42 -17.69
CA GLN A 236 -11.55 7.56 -16.97
C GLN A 236 -11.11 6.31 -16.22
N ASP A 237 -12.03 5.41 -15.93
CA ASP A 237 -11.78 4.24 -15.11
C ASP A 237 -10.87 3.26 -15.83
N GLU A 238 -9.82 2.86 -15.12
CA GLU A 238 -8.94 1.76 -15.48
C GLU A 238 -8.80 0.84 -14.26
N ALA A 239 -8.59 -0.44 -14.52
CA ALA A 239 -8.27 -1.41 -13.48
C ALA A 239 -6.89 -2.02 -13.77
N GLY A 240 -6.12 -2.25 -12.72
CA GLY A 240 -4.73 -2.67 -12.86
C GLY A 240 -4.08 -3.14 -11.57
N PRO A 241 -2.91 -3.79 -11.68
CA PRO A 241 -2.27 -4.42 -10.55
C PRO A 241 -1.43 -3.46 -9.70
N LEU A 242 -1.25 -3.85 -8.44
CA LEU A 242 -0.25 -3.34 -7.51
C LEU A 242 0.62 -4.53 -7.05
N ALA A 243 1.94 -4.36 -7.10
CA ALA A 243 2.88 -5.42 -6.76
C ALA A 243 4.14 -4.87 -6.08
N ARG A 244 4.88 -5.76 -5.39
CA ARG A 244 6.14 -5.43 -4.72
C ARG A 244 7.33 -5.41 -5.67
N SER A 245 7.20 -6.04 -6.84
CA SER A 245 8.20 -6.05 -7.89
C SER A 245 7.61 -5.79 -9.28
N VAL A 246 8.44 -5.33 -10.22
CA VAL A 246 8.02 -5.12 -11.62
C VAL A 246 7.72 -6.45 -12.32
N THR A 247 8.44 -7.52 -11.96
CA THR A 247 8.18 -8.85 -12.52
C THR A 247 6.81 -9.39 -12.09
N ASP A 248 6.44 -9.21 -10.81
CA ASP A 248 5.10 -9.59 -10.32
C ASP A 248 4.01 -8.74 -10.98
N LEU A 249 4.28 -7.45 -11.21
CA LEU A 249 3.37 -6.56 -11.94
C LEU A 249 3.13 -7.06 -13.38
N ALA A 250 4.19 -7.45 -14.10
CA ALA A 250 4.12 -7.99 -15.45
C ALA A 250 3.34 -9.32 -15.50
N ILE A 251 3.54 -10.21 -14.52
CA ILE A 251 2.78 -11.46 -14.39
C ILE A 251 1.27 -11.19 -14.24
N MET A 252 0.91 -10.21 -13.42
CA MET A 252 -0.49 -9.84 -13.23
C MET A 252 -1.10 -9.24 -14.50
N LEU A 253 -0.36 -8.36 -15.18
CA LEU A 253 -0.81 -7.76 -16.45
C LEU A 253 -1.06 -8.82 -17.52
N ASP A 254 -0.13 -9.76 -17.73
CA ASP A 254 -0.27 -10.84 -18.71
C ASP A 254 -1.56 -11.66 -18.49
N ALA A 255 -1.98 -11.81 -17.23
CA ALA A 255 -3.24 -12.47 -16.91
C ALA A 255 -4.46 -11.60 -17.24
N THR A 256 -4.43 -10.30 -16.91
CA THR A 256 -5.67 -9.48 -16.88
C THR A 256 -5.96 -8.68 -18.14
N VAL A 257 -4.98 -8.40 -19.00
CA VAL A 257 -5.21 -7.59 -20.22
C VAL A 257 -5.89 -8.39 -21.33
N GLY A 258 -6.58 -7.69 -22.23
CA GLY A 258 -7.21 -8.31 -23.40
C GLY A 258 -8.56 -7.68 -23.76
N ALA A 259 -9.04 -8.06 -24.95
CA ALA A 259 -10.35 -7.64 -25.44
C ALA A 259 -11.48 -8.34 -24.70
N ASP A 260 -12.56 -7.60 -24.46
CA ASP A 260 -13.81 -8.06 -23.87
C ASP A 260 -15.00 -7.46 -24.63
N PRO A 261 -15.81 -8.27 -25.33
CA PRO A 261 -16.99 -7.78 -26.02
C PRO A 261 -18.01 -7.06 -25.11
N ALA A 262 -18.00 -7.33 -23.80
CA ALA A 262 -18.86 -6.65 -22.84
C ALA A 262 -18.37 -5.24 -22.46
N ASP A 263 -17.15 -4.85 -22.87
CA ASP A 263 -16.59 -3.52 -22.64
C ASP A 263 -16.03 -2.91 -23.93
N ALA A 264 -16.80 -2.00 -24.53
CA ALA A 264 -16.52 -1.42 -25.83
C ALA A 264 -15.15 -0.74 -25.94
N VAL A 265 -14.58 -0.19 -24.85
CA VAL A 265 -13.26 0.47 -24.91
C VAL A 265 -12.14 -0.52 -25.22
N THR A 266 -12.33 -1.80 -24.89
CA THR A 266 -11.36 -2.86 -25.19
C THR A 266 -11.38 -3.30 -26.66
N GLY A 267 -12.29 -2.73 -27.46
CA GLY A 267 -12.25 -2.86 -28.92
C GLY A 267 -10.91 -2.41 -29.52
N ALA A 268 -10.17 -1.53 -28.81
CA ALA A 268 -8.81 -1.14 -29.17
C ALA A 268 -7.80 -2.30 -29.18
N MET A 269 -8.10 -3.40 -28.47
CA MET A 269 -7.29 -4.62 -28.42
C MET A 269 -7.75 -5.70 -29.41
N THR A 270 -8.91 -5.54 -30.06
CA THR A 270 -9.41 -6.51 -31.03
C THR A 270 -8.44 -6.69 -32.19
N GLY A 271 -8.08 -7.94 -32.48
CA GLY A 271 -7.14 -8.30 -33.55
C GLY A 271 -5.65 -8.05 -33.22
N ARG A 272 -5.34 -7.55 -32.01
CA ARG A 272 -3.95 -7.45 -31.53
C ARG A 272 -3.56 -8.73 -30.79
N PRO A 273 -2.30 -9.20 -30.91
CA PRO A 273 -1.83 -10.27 -30.07
C PRO A 273 -1.87 -9.83 -28.60
N ALA A 274 -2.20 -10.77 -27.70
CA ALA A 274 -2.10 -10.50 -26.27
C ALA A 274 -0.66 -10.09 -25.93
N PRO A 275 -0.44 -8.98 -25.22
CA PRO A 275 0.89 -8.60 -24.76
C PRO A 275 1.51 -9.70 -23.90
N ALA A 276 2.81 -9.90 -24.03
CA ALA A 276 3.60 -10.86 -23.24
C ALA A 276 4.66 -10.10 -22.43
N TYR A 277 4.21 -9.30 -21.46
CA TYR A 277 5.04 -8.38 -20.69
C TYR A 277 6.13 -9.10 -19.91
N ARG A 278 5.83 -10.23 -19.25
CA ARG A 278 6.84 -10.97 -18.49
C ARG A 278 7.94 -11.49 -19.41
N ALA A 279 7.58 -12.09 -20.53
CA ALA A 279 8.55 -12.69 -21.47
C ALA A 279 9.46 -11.63 -22.09
N GLY A 280 8.91 -10.44 -22.37
CA GLY A 280 9.61 -9.29 -22.93
C GLY A 280 10.36 -8.43 -21.91
N LEU A 281 10.20 -8.68 -20.60
CA LEU A 281 10.76 -7.80 -19.56
C LEU A 281 12.29 -7.80 -19.59
N ARG A 282 12.89 -6.64 -19.85
CA ARG A 282 14.34 -6.41 -19.84
C ARG A 282 14.65 -5.12 -19.10
N PRO A 283 15.83 -4.99 -18.48
CA PRO A 283 16.20 -3.75 -17.82
C PRO A 283 16.56 -2.71 -18.88
N GLU A 284 15.70 -1.71 -19.07
CA GLU A 284 15.85 -0.74 -20.17
C GLU A 284 15.99 0.71 -19.68
N LEU A 285 16.48 0.91 -18.46
CA LEU A 285 16.78 2.25 -17.92
C LEU A 285 17.96 2.90 -18.64
N LYS A 286 19.03 2.13 -18.89
CA LYS A 286 20.21 2.61 -19.61
C LYS A 286 19.84 2.98 -21.05
N GLY A 287 20.10 4.22 -21.44
CA GLY A 287 19.74 4.77 -22.73
C GLY A 287 18.28 5.29 -22.81
N ALA A 288 17.48 5.13 -21.77
CA ALA A 288 16.14 5.71 -21.73
C ALA A 288 16.18 7.23 -21.71
N ARG A 289 15.29 7.87 -22.45
CA ARG A 289 15.11 9.31 -22.45
C ARG A 289 13.88 9.67 -21.62
N ILE A 290 14.11 10.22 -20.43
CA ILE A 290 13.07 10.54 -19.46
C ILE A 290 12.82 12.05 -19.46
N GLY A 291 11.62 12.46 -19.85
CA GLY A 291 11.19 13.85 -19.80
C GLY A 291 10.75 14.24 -18.39
N VAL A 292 11.50 15.10 -17.70
CA VAL A 292 11.21 15.50 -16.31
C VAL A 292 10.34 16.75 -16.29
N LEU A 293 9.14 16.65 -15.70
CA LEU A 293 8.26 17.80 -15.44
C LEU A 293 8.70 18.52 -14.17
N ARG A 294 9.87 19.16 -14.22
CA ARG A 294 10.59 19.69 -13.06
C ARG A 294 9.79 20.74 -12.26
N ALA A 295 8.93 21.50 -12.92
CA ALA A 295 8.07 22.49 -12.27
C ALA A 295 7.17 21.90 -11.16
N LEU A 296 6.74 20.64 -11.31
CA LEU A 296 5.94 19.93 -10.30
C LEU A 296 6.76 19.54 -9.06
N MET A 297 8.09 19.57 -9.14
CA MET A 297 8.99 19.23 -8.03
C MET A 297 9.45 20.48 -7.26
N THR A 298 9.33 21.65 -7.89
CA THR A 298 9.77 22.94 -7.33
C THR A 298 8.62 23.84 -6.89
N THR A 299 7.38 23.39 -7.01
CA THR A 299 6.20 24.09 -6.49
C THR A 299 6.22 24.14 -4.95
N GLU A 300 5.61 25.19 -4.38
CA GLU A 300 5.41 25.32 -2.94
C GLU A 300 4.52 24.21 -2.36
N LEU A 301 3.70 23.58 -3.21
CA LEU A 301 2.89 22.42 -2.84
C LEU A 301 3.69 21.13 -2.67
N MET A 302 4.97 21.07 -3.05
CA MET A 302 5.78 19.86 -2.93
C MET A 302 6.46 19.81 -1.55
N ASP A 303 6.22 18.73 -0.79
CA ASP A 303 6.94 18.47 0.46
C ASP A 303 8.46 18.40 0.22
N GLY A 304 9.22 19.07 1.08
CA GLY A 304 10.68 19.18 0.92
C GLY A 304 11.40 17.84 0.99
N ALA A 305 11.04 16.96 1.93
CA ALA A 305 11.68 15.66 2.07
C ALA A 305 11.37 14.73 0.87
N MET A 306 10.15 14.82 0.33
CA MET A 306 9.78 14.10 -0.89
C MET A 306 10.46 14.68 -2.14
N ARG A 307 10.56 16.01 -2.26
CA ARG A 307 11.27 16.68 -3.35
C ARG A 307 12.72 16.22 -3.39
N ASP A 308 13.42 16.32 -2.26
CA ASP A 308 14.85 16.02 -2.20
C ASP A 308 15.09 14.55 -2.56
N LYS A 309 14.22 13.63 -2.08
CA LYS A 309 14.26 12.22 -2.44
C LYS A 309 13.99 11.98 -3.94
N THR A 310 13.08 12.73 -4.53
CA THR A 310 12.72 12.64 -5.96
C THR A 310 13.88 13.09 -6.84
N LEU A 311 14.46 14.25 -6.54
CA LEU A 311 15.62 14.79 -7.27
C LEU A 311 16.83 13.87 -7.15
N ALA A 312 17.11 13.32 -5.96
CA ALA A 312 18.20 12.37 -5.77
C ALA A 312 18.00 11.08 -6.59
N ALA A 313 16.77 10.56 -6.66
CA ALA A 313 16.48 9.36 -7.47
C ALA A 313 16.62 9.62 -8.97
N LEU A 314 16.22 10.80 -9.46
CA LEU A 314 16.44 11.18 -10.86
C LEU A 314 17.94 11.24 -11.20
N GLU A 315 18.75 11.86 -10.35
CA GLU A 315 20.22 11.88 -10.56
C GLU A 315 20.81 10.46 -10.49
N ALA A 316 20.28 9.56 -9.65
CA ALA A 316 20.67 8.16 -9.66
C ALA A 316 20.29 7.45 -10.98
N MET A 317 19.07 7.66 -11.49
CA MET A 317 18.67 7.12 -12.81
C MET A 317 19.59 7.62 -13.93
N LYS A 318 20.01 8.88 -13.86
CA LYS A 318 20.99 9.45 -14.80
C LYS A 318 22.36 8.80 -14.69
N ALA A 319 22.83 8.53 -13.46
CA ALA A 319 24.08 7.79 -13.23
C ALA A 319 24.02 6.36 -13.77
N GLU A 320 22.85 5.73 -13.75
CA GLU A 320 22.58 4.41 -14.37
C GLU A 320 22.42 4.49 -15.91
N GLY A 321 22.63 5.66 -16.50
CA GLY A 321 22.69 5.86 -17.95
C GLY A 321 21.38 6.28 -18.60
N ALA A 322 20.37 6.70 -17.84
CA ALA A 322 19.21 7.40 -18.42
C ALA A 322 19.59 8.84 -18.81
N ALA A 323 19.00 9.34 -19.89
CA ALA A 323 19.06 10.74 -20.26
C ALA A 323 17.85 11.48 -19.69
N LEU A 324 18.09 12.46 -18.80
CA LEU A 324 17.04 13.33 -18.29
C LEU A 324 16.90 14.56 -19.19
N VAL A 325 15.68 14.86 -19.60
CA VAL A 325 15.34 16.02 -20.44
C VAL A 325 14.28 16.84 -19.73
N ASP A 326 14.53 18.11 -19.45
CA ASP A 326 13.50 18.96 -18.85
C ASP A 326 12.41 19.27 -19.87
N VAL A 327 11.15 19.01 -19.49
CA VAL A 327 9.98 19.22 -20.34
C VAL A 327 9.04 20.22 -19.68
N THR A 328 8.62 21.22 -20.44
CA THR A 328 7.59 22.18 -20.05
C THR A 328 6.45 22.11 -21.04
N ILE A 329 5.23 22.09 -20.53
CA ILE A 329 4.00 22.05 -21.32
C ILE A 329 3.19 23.27 -20.92
N ALA A 330 3.25 24.31 -21.74
CA ALA A 330 2.53 25.56 -21.49
C ALA A 330 1.02 25.29 -21.40
N ASP A 331 0.34 25.98 -20.48
CA ASP A 331 -1.12 26.00 -20.32
C ASP A 331 -1.80 24.64 -20.08
N ILE A 332 -1.04 23.59 -19.71
CA ILE A 332 -1.61 22.25 -19.54
C ILE A 332 -2.55 22.14 -18.33
N GLU A 333 -2.25 22.84 -17.24
CA GLU A 333 -3.01 22.75 -15.98
C GLU A 333 -4.50 23.13 -16.13
N PRO A 334 -4.87 24.30 -16.69
CA PRO A 334 -6.29 24.63 -16.89
C PRO A 334 -6.99 23.65 -17.84
N VAL A 335 -6.30 23.13 -18.85
CA VAL A 335 -6.86 22.12 -19.78
C VAL A 335 -7.15 20.82 -19.04
N LEU A 336 -6.21 20.33 -18.23
CA LEU A 336 -6.40 19.13 -17.40
C LEU A 336 -7.57 19.28 -16.43
N LYS A 337 -7.69 20.46 -15.80
CA LYS A 337 -8.80 20.76 -14.87
C LYS A 337 -10.16 20.72 -15.57
N ALA A 338 -10.24 21.26 -16.79
CA ALA A 338 -11.46 21.26 -17.60
C ALA A 338 -11.78 19.91 -18.27
N ALA A 339 -10.83 18.96 -18.28
CA ALA A 339 -10.98 17.67 -18.96
C ALA A 339 -11.59 16.55 -18.11
N SER A 340 -11.83 16.80 -16.81
CA SER A 340 -12.41 15.81 -15.92
C SER A 340 -13.91 15.62 -16.20
N VAL A 341 -14.33 14.37 -16.41
CA VAL A 341 -15.72 14.01 -16.68
C VAL A 341 -16.42 13.28 -15.53
N ILE A 342 -15.72 13.08 -14.40
CA ILE A 342 -16.23 12.31 -13.26
C ILE A 342 -17.60 12.81 -12.75
N ALA A 343 -17.75 14.13 -12.59
CA ALA A 343 -19.00 14.72 -12.10
C ALA A 343 -20.15 14.64 -13.12
N HIS A 344 -19.83 14.49 -14.41
CA HIS A 344 -20.81 14.30 -15.48
C HIS A 344 -21.27 12.85 -15.59
N GLU A 345 -20.43 11.88 -15.20
CA GLU A 345 -20.65 10.46 -15.50
C GLU A 345 -21.14 9.64 -14.29
N PHE A 346 -20.62 9.91 -13.09
CA PHE A 346 -20.79 9.02 -11.94
C PHE A 346 -22.23 8.59 -11.68
N ARG A 347 -23.18 9.55 -11.60
CA ARG A 347 -24.60 9.27 -11.34
C ARG A 347 -25.19 8.27 -12.33
N TYR A 348 -24.85 8.40 -13.61
CA TYR A 348 -25.38 7.60 -14.70
C TYR A 348 -24.71 6.23 -14.75
N ASP A 349 -23.38 6.22 -14.71
CA ASP A 349 -22.60 4.98 -14.78
C ASP A 349 -22.90 4.05 -13.59
N PHE A 350 -23.09 4.63 -12.40
CA PHE A 350 -23.45 3.88 -11.20
C PHE A 350 -24.86 3.28 -11.33
N ALA A 351 -25.84 4.05 -11.81
CA ALA A 351 -27.20 3.56 -12.04
C ALA A 351 -27.23 2.44 -13.11
N ASP A 352 -26.49 2.61 -14.21
CA ASP A 352 -26.37 1.61 -15.28
C ASP A 352 -25.65 0.35 -14.80
N TYR A 353 -24.68 0.47 -13.89
CA TYR A 353 -24.09 -0.69 -13.22
C TYR A 353 -25.14 -1.44 -12.41
N LEU A 354 -25.89 -0.75 -11.53
CA LEU A 354 -26.91 -1.40 -10.69
C LEU A 354 -28.02 -2.06 -11.53
N ALA A 355 -28.45 -1.42 -12.63
CA ALA A 355 -29.46 -1.98 -13.53
C ALA A 355 -29.03 -3.31 -14.18
N ARG A 356 -27.75 -3.45 -14.52
CA ARG A 356 -27.17 -4.69 -15.07
C ARG A 356 -26.91 -5.77 -14.01
N HIS A 357 -27.00 -5.42 -12.74
CA HIS A 357 -26.65 -6.26 -11.60
C HIS A 357 -27.83 -6.36 -10.61
N PRO A 358 -28.94 -7.00 -11.01
CA PRO A 358 -30.14 -7.08 -10.18
C PRO A 358 -29.86 -7.77 -8.84
N GLY A 359 -30.55 -7.34 -7.79
CA GLY A 359 -30.38 -7.83 -6.42
C GLY A 359 -29.62 -6.87 -5.49
N ALA A 360 -29.14 -5.74 -6.00
CA ALA A 360 -28.68 -4.64 -5.14
C ALA A 360 -29.86 -4.06 -4.33
N PRO A 361 -29.68 -3.73 -3.04
CA PRO A 361 -30.73 -3.17 -2.18
C PRO A 361 -31.01 -1.67 -2.44
N ILE A 362 -30.32 -1.08 -3.40
CA ILE A 362 -30.47 0.29 -3.89
C ILE A 362 -30.51 0.29 -5.41
N THR A 363 -31.11 1.32 -6.00
CA THR A 363 -31.18 1.49 -7.47
C THR A 363 -30.50 2.77 -7.94
N SER A 364 -30.15 3.66 -7.01
CA SER A 364 -29.54 4.95 -7.36
C SER A 364 -28.61 5.49 -6.27
N VAL A 365 -27.79 6.48 -6.64
CA VAL A 365 -26.99 7.26 -5.67
C VAL A 365 -27.87 7.96 -4.64
N SER A 366 -29.08 8.39 -5.03
CA SER A 366 -30.02 9.09 -4.15
C SER A 366 -30.52 8.22 -3.00
N ASP A 367 -30.56 6.90 -3.16
CA ASP A 367 -30.88 5.98 -2.05
C ASP A 367 -29.83 6.03 -0.94
N ILE A 368 -28.57 6.23 -1.30
CA ILE A 368 -27.44 6.30 -0.36
C ILE A 368 -27.57 7.58 0.47
N THR A 369 -27.69 8.73 -0.19
CA THR A 369 -27.79 10.03 0.49
C THR A 369 -29.10 10.18 1.26
N GLY A 370 -30.23 9.72 0.69
CA GLY A 370 -31.54 9.83 1.31
C GLY A 370 -31.72 8.98 2.58
N LYS A 371 -30.95 7.90 2.70
CA LYS A 371 -30.95 7.01 3.87
C LYS A 371 -29.76 7.25 4.83
N GLY A 372 -28.88 8.20 4.53
CA GLY A 372 -27.68 8.48 5.34
C GLY A 372 -26.68 7.31 5.40
N LEU A 373 -26.60 6.50 4.34
CA LEU A 373 -25.75 5.29 4.29
C LEU A 373 -24.34 5.55 3.75
N VAL A 374 -23.81 6.76 3.99
CA VAL A 374 -22.51 7.24 3.47
C VAL A 374 -21.66 7.79 4.60
N HIS A 375 -20.34 7.63 4.52
CA HIS A 375 -19.41 8.21 5.49
C HIS A 375 -19.36 9.74 5.34
N GLU A 376 -19.17 10.47 6.45
CA GLU A 376 -19.11 11.94 6.46
C GLU A 376 -18.05 12.51 5.49
N ALA A 377 -16.90 11.84 5.39
CA ALA A 377 -15.80 12.20 4.50
C ALA A 377 -16.17 12.14 2.99
N VAL A 378 -17.27 11.46 2.64
CA VAL A 378 -17.72 11.25 1.26
C VAL A 378 -18.99 12.04 0.95
N ASP A 379 -19.83 12.31 1.95
CA ASP A 379 -21.18 12.90 1.80
C ASP A 379 -21.19 14.18 0.93
N ALA A 380 -20.34 15.16 1.23
CA ALA A 380 -20.29 16.42 0.47
C ALA A 380 -19.93 16.19 -1.01
N ARG A 381 -18.95 15.32 -1.29
CA ARG A 381 -18.51 15.03 -2.66
C ARG A 381 -19.52 14.17 -3.42
N LEU A 382 -20.20 13.26 -2.72
CA LEU A 382 -21.27 12.45 -3.29
C LEU A 382 -22.45 13.32 -3.74
N LYS A 383 -22.87 14.28 -2.90
CA LYS A 383 -23.93 15.26 -3.25
C LYS A 383 -23.56 16.08 -4.49
N LEU A 384 -22.31 16.56 -4.59
CA LEU A 384 -21.82 17.28 -5.77
C LEU A 384 -21.82 16.43 -7.05
N ARG A 385 -21.68 15.11 -6.92
CA ARG A 385 -21.67 14.16 -8.05
C ARG A 385 -23.02 13.48 -8.28
N ASN A 386 -24.06 13.92 -7.56
CA ASN A 386 -25.44 13.49 -7.73
C ASN A 386 -26.37 14.71 -7.81
N PRO A 387 -26.15 15.65 -8.76
CA PRO A 387 -27.04 16.79 -8.94
C PRO A 387 -28.44 16.32 -9.30
N ALA A 388 -29.47 17.09 -8.91
CA ALA A 388 -30.87 16.75 -9.22
C ALA A 388 -31.14 16.91 -10.73
N GLU A 389 -30.54 17.94 -11.31
CA GLU A 389 -30.59 18.30 -12.71
C GLU A 389 -30.03 17.19 -13.60
N ALA A 390 -30.53 17.13 -14.84
CA ALA A 390 -29.95 16.28 -15.86
C ALA A 390 -28.54 16.76 -16.24
N ARG A 391 -27.72 15.86 -16.80
CA ARG A 391 -26.39 16.15 -17.28
C ARG A 391 -26.42 17.30 -18.27
N ASP A 392 -25.58 18.29 -18.05
CA ASP A 392 -25.28 19.29 -19.07
C ASP A 392 -24.44 18.64 -20.17
N GLU A 393 -25.11 18.22 -21.24
CA GLU A 393 -24.49 17.57 -22.40
C GLU A 393 -23.50 18.49 -23.12
N LYS A 394 -23.70 19.82 -23.08
CA LYS A 394 -22.76 20.77 -23.69
C LYS A 394 -21.47 20.83 -22.89
N ALA A 395 -21.57 21.02 -21.57
CA ALA A 395 -20.40 21.03 -20.69
C ALA A 395 -19.67 19.67 -20.71
N TYR A 396 -20.41 18.56 -20.79
CA TYR A 396 -19.82 17.24 -20.96
C TYR A 396 -19.03 17.11 -22.27
N ALA A 397 -19.61 17.53 -23.40
CA ALA A 397 -18.93 17.50 -24.70
C ALA A 397 -17.67 18.42 -24.72
N GLU A 398 -17.74 19.59 -24.08
CA GLU A 398 -16.59 20.49 -23.91
C GLU A 398 -15.48 19.84 -23.07
N ALA A 399 -15.82 19.15 -21.98
CA ALA A 399 -14.87 18.41 -21.18
C ALA A 399 -14.23 17.27 -21.98
N ILE A 400 -15.00 16.53 -22.78
CA ILE A 400 -14.48 15.50 -23.70
C ILE A 400 -13.50 16.10 -24.72
N ALA A 401 -13.81 17.26 -25.30
CA ALA A 401 -12.89 17.95 -26.21
C ALA A 401 -11.58 18.35 -25.49
N LYS A 402 -11.66 18.83 -24.24
CA LYS A 402 -10.48 19.16 -23.42
C LYS A 402 -9.61 17.95 -23.10
N ARG A 403 -10.17 16.75 -23.00
CA ARG A 403 -9.39 15.51 -22.87
C ARG A 403 -8.55 15.24 -24.11
N ALA A 404 -9.14 15.37 -25.30
CA ALA A 404 -8.42 15.20 -26.56
C ALA A 404 -7.31 16.25 -26.71
N GLU A 405 -7.58 17.49 -26.31
CA GLU A 405 -6.59 18.57 -26.27
C GLU A 405 -5.43 18.26 -25.32
N ALA A 406 -5.70 17.89 -24.06
CA ALA A 406 -4.68 17.52 -23.08
C ALA A 406 -3.82 16.34 -23.56
N ARG A 407 -4.45 15.31 -24.13
CA ARG A 407 -3.75 14.14 -24.69
C ARG A 407 -2.79 14.56 -25.80
N ARG A 408 -3.24 15.41 -26.73
CA ARG A 408 -2.39 15.93 -27.80
C ARG A 408 -1.22 16.73 -27.24
N MET A 409 -1.46 17.67 -26.31
CA MET A 409 -0.40 18.48 -25.71
C MET A 409 0.70 17.63 -25.05
N LEU A 410 0.31 16.56 -24.35
CA LEU A 410 1.27 15.66 -23.71
C LEU A 410 2.09 14.86 -24.72
N LEU A 411 1.44 14.30 -25.75
CA LEU A 411 2.14 13.54 -26.79
C LEU A 411 3.05 14.43 -27.66
N ASP A 412 2.60 15.64 -28.00
CA ASP A 412 3.41 16.62 -28.75
C ASP A 412 4.62 17.06 -27.93
N ALA A 413 4.47 17.27 -26.62
CA ALA A 413 5.58 17.58 -25.74
C ALA A 413 6.60 16.42 -25.67
N MET A 414 6.13 15.18 -25.56
CA MET A 414 7.00 13.99 -25.60
C MET A 414 7.75 13.88 -26.93
N ALA A 415 7.05 14.05 -28.05
CA ALA A 415 7.63 13.98 -29.39
C ALA A 415 8.66 15.10 -29.62
N LYS A 416 8.33 16.34 -29.27
CA LYS A 416 9.21 17.51 -29.39
C LYS A 416 10.50 17.36 -28.57
N ALA A 417 10.39 16.81 -27.36
CA ALA A 417 11.56 16.54 -26.50
C ALA A 417 12.30 15.25 -26.89
N GLY A 418 11.70 14.43 -27.77
CA GLY A 418 12.20 13.12 -28.17
C GLY A 418 12.34 12.16 -27.00
N VAL A 419 11.42 12.17 -26.03
CA VAL A 419 11.49 11.33 -24.82
C VAL A 419 10.63 10.08 -24.94
N ASP A 420 11.00 9.05 -24.20
CA ASP A 420 10.26 7.79 -24.10
C ASP A 420 9.04 7.94 -23.19
N VAL A 421 9.24 8.61 -22.05
CA VAL A 421 8.26 8.76 -20.97
C VAL A 421 8.36 10.16 -20.35
N LEU A 422 7.28 10.63 -19.72
CA LEU A 422 7.31 11.78 -18.81
C LEU A 422 7.37 11.31 -17.35
N ALA A 423 8.22 11.94 -16.55
CA ALA A 423 8.38 11.68 -15.13
C ALA A 423 7.86 12.86 -14.30
N TYR A 424 7.01 12.56 -13.31
CA TYR A 424 6.49 13.53 -12.34
C TYR A 424 6.14 12.86 -11.00
N PRO A 425 6.12 13.60 -9.87
CA PRO A 425 5.77 13.02 -8.57
C PRO A 425 4.37 12.38 -8.58
N SER A 426 4.24 11.14 -8.08
CA SER A 426 2.94 10.47 -7.96
C SER A 426 2.01 11.20 -6.97
N ALA A 427 2.59 11.89 -6.00
CA ALA A 427 1.92 12.77 -5.05
C ALA A 427 2.87 13.91 -4.65
N LEU A 428 2.31 15.08 -4.34
CA LEU A 428 3.08 16.26 -3.93
C LEU A 428 3.30 16.34 -2.41
N GLN A 429 2.52 15.59 -1.64
CA GLN A 429 2.49 15.64 -0.18
C GLN A 429 2.66 14.24 0.40
N PRO A 430 3.15 14.12 1.65
CA PRO A 430 3.25 12.83 2.30
C PRO A 430 1.84 12.24 2.53
N PRO A 431 1.75 10.92 2.76
CA PRO A 431 0.48 10.31 3.14
C PRO A 431 -0.17 11.08 4.30
N PRO A 432 -1.43 11.54 4.17
CA PRO A 432 -2.01 12.46 5.15
C PRO A 432 -2.20 11.76 6.50
N ILE A 433 -2.01 12.50 7.58
CA ILE A 433 -2.39 12.05 8.93
C ILE A 433 -3.91 12.16 9.06
N TRP A 434 -4.55 11.15 9.65
CA TRP A 434 -5.99 11.21 9.89
C TRP A 434 -6.36 12.42 10.76
N GLY A 435 -7.40 13.15 10.35
CA GLY A 435 -7.84 14.40 11.00
C GLY A 435 -7.08 15.67 10.60
N ALA A 436 -6.03 15.59 9.77
CA ALA A 436 -5.37 16.77 9.20
C ALA A 436 -6.04 17.21 7.89
N GLU A 437 -5.90 18.50 7.53
CA GLU A 437 -6.35 19.00 6.23
C GLU A 437 -5.65 18.24 5.08
N MET A 438 -6.44 17.81 4.11
CA MET A 438 -5.93 17.12 2.94
C MET A 438 -5.58 18.13 1.85
N PHE A 439 -4.31 18.18 1.48
CA PHE A 439 -3.87 18.90 0.30
C PHE A 439 -3.99 18.00 -0.93
N GLY A 440 -4.44 18.57 -2.05
CA GLY A 440 -4.69 17.80 -3.27
C GLY A 440 -3.45 17.07 -3.79
N THR A 441 -3.62 15.82 -4.20
CA THR A 441 -2.59 15.05 -4.92
C THR A 441 -2.56 15.51 -6.38
N GLY A 442 -1.99 16.71 -6.61
CA GLY A 442 -2.19 17.54 -7.81
C GLY A 442 -1.70 17.01 -9.16
N THR A 443 -1.26 15.75 -9.27
CA THR A 443 -0.65 15.21 -10.50
C THR A 443 -1.46 14.10 -11.17
N CYS A 444 -2.58 13.65 -10.58
CA CYS A 444 -3.30 12.48 -11.09
C CYS A 444 -3.92 12.68 -12.48
N ALA A 445 -4.28 13.91 -12.85
CA ALA A 445 -5.02 14.21 -14.07
C ALA A 445 -4.25 13.82 -15.35
N MET A 446 -2.92 13.88 -15.34
CA MET A 446 -2.04 13.67 -16.51
C MET A 446 -2.35 12.37 -17.27
N SER A 447 -2.46 11.24 -16.58
CA SER A 447 -2.81 9.95 -17.19
C SER A 447 -4.33 9.72 -17.22
N ALA A 448 -5.03 10.20 -16.20
CA ALA A 448 -6.44 9.95 -16.00
C ALA A 448 -7.33 10.56 -17.07
N VAL A 449 -7.09 11.83 -17.41
CA VAL A 449 -7.94 12.54 -18.37
C VAL A 449 -7.54 12.27 -19.82
N THR A 450 -6.33 11.78 -20.05
CA THR A 450 -5.81 11.53 -21.40
C THR A 450 -5.95 10.07 -21.83
N GLY A 451 -6.16 9.13 -20.91
CA GLY A 451 -6.14 7.69 -21.20
C GLY A 451 -4.76 7.17 -21.60
N LEU A 452 -3.68 7.90 -21.26
CA LEU A 452 -2.31 7.44 -21.42
C LEU A 452 -1.92 6.52 -20.25
N PRO A 453 -1.08 5.50 -20.50
CA PRO A 453 -0.63 4.61 -19.43
C PRO A 453 0.32 5.33 -18.49
N ALA A 454 0.24 5.00 -17.21
CA ALA A 454 1.15 5.50 -16.19
C ALA A 454 1.50 4.42 -15.18
N LEU A 455 2.78 4.33 -14.85
CA LEU A 455 3.33 3.40 -13.88
C LEU A 455 3.95 4.18 -12.72
N SER A 456 3.45 3.98 -11.51
CA SER A 456 4.09 4.51 -10.30
C SER A 456 5.22 3.57 -9.89
N ILE A 457 6.43 4.10 -9.73
CA ILE A 457 7.60 3.42 -9.19
C ILE A 457 7.95 3.95 -7.80
N PRO A 458 8.40 3.09 -6.87
CA PRO A 458 8.99 3.54 -5.63
C PRO A 458 10.39 4.12 -5.87
N LEU A 459 10.72 5.19 -5.15
CA LEU A 459 12.06 5.79 -5.12
C LEU A 459 12.84 5.43 -3.85
N GLY A 460 12.18 4.73 -2.92
CA GLY A 460 12.63 4.50 -1.54
C GLY A 460 11.97 5.44 -0.56
N LEU A 461 12.53 5.51 0.65
CA LEU A 461 11.97 6.30 1.74
C LEU A 461 12.58 7.70 1.80
N SER A 462 11.78 8.69 2.20
CA SER A 462 12.27 10.04 2.55
C SER A 462 13.03 10.03 3.88
N VAL A 463 13.60 11.17 4.29
CA VAL A 463 14.26 11.33 5.61
C VAL A 463 13.31 11.09 6.80
N ASN A 464 11.99 11.17 6.58
CA ASN A 464 10.95 10.86 7.57
C ASN A 464 10.53 9.38 7.54
N ALA A 465 11.22 8.58 6.72
CA ALA A 465 10.95 7.20 6.34
C ALA A 465 9.52 6.89 5.88
N LEU A 466 8.95 7.81 5.10
CA LEU A 466 7.73 7.57 4.34
C LEU A 466 8.11 7.24 2.89
N PRO A 467 7.42 6.29 2.24
CA PRO A 467 7.63 6.00 0.83
C PRO A 467 7.41 7.22 -0.06
N VAL A 468 8.24 7.34 -1.10
CA VAL A 468 8.13 8.37 -2.15
C VAL A 468 8.00 7.65 -3.49
N GLY A 469 7.04 8.09 -4.31
CA GLY A 469 6.79 7.52 -5.64
C GLY A 469 6.94 8.54 -6.76
N LEU A 470 7.32 8.04 -7.94
CA LEU A 470 7.39 8.79 -9.20
C LEU A 470 6.49 8.09 -10.23
N ASP A 471 5.68 8.85 -10.94
CA ASP A 471 4.94 8.34 -12.09
C ASP A 471 5.78 8.47 -13.35
N LEU A 472 5.84 7.37 -14.11
CA LEU A 472 6.28 7.33 -15.49
C LEU A 472 5.03 7.27 -16.38
N LEU A 473 4.78 8.32 -17.17
CA LEU A 473 3.70 8.39 -18.15
C LEU A 473 4.23 8.02 -19.53
N GLY A 474 3.62 7.02 -20.15
CA GLY A 474 4.05 6.45 -21.42
C GLY A 474 3.17 6.84 -22.60
N LYS A 475 3.57 6.36 -23.78
CA LYS A 475 2.79 6.44 -25.01
C LYS A 475 1.64 5.42 -24.97
N PRO A 476 0.58 5.61 -25.78
CA PRO A 476 -0.54 4.68 -25.80
C PRO A 476 -0.07 3.28 -26.23
N PHE A 477 -0.47 2.27 -25.47
CA PHE A 477 -0.14 0.86 -25.65
C PHE A 477 1.37 0.53 -25.59
N ASP A 478 2.15 1.37 -24.89
CA ASP A 478 3.60 1.20 -24.71
C ASP A 478 3.96 0.81 -23.26
N GLU A 479 3.11 -0.02 -22.64
CA GLU A 479 3.33 -0.50 -21.27
C GLU A 479 4.62 -1.31 -21.14
N ALA A 480 5.05 -1.99 -22.21
CA ALA A 480 6.31 -2.72 -22.23
C ALA A 480 7.51 -1.79 -21.97
N ARG A 481 7.52 -0.60 -22.57
CA ARG A 481 8.58 0.40 -22.34
C ARG A 481 8.57 0.93 -20.92
N LEU A 482 7.37 1.21 -20.37
CA LEU A 482 7.22 1.62 -18.97
C LEU A 482 7.76 0.56 -18.01
N LEU A 483 7.39 -0.70 -18.23
CA LEU A 483 7.87 -1.83 -17.43
C LEU A 483 9.38 -2.03 -17.58
N GLY A 484 9.94 -1.89 -18.79
CA GLY A 484 11.38 -2.01 -19.02
C GLY A 484 12.22 -0.96 -18.29
N ILE A 485 11.78 0.30 -18.32
CA ILE A 485 12.42 1.40 -17.58
C ILE A 485 12.29 1.17 -16.07
N ALA A 486 11.09 0.82 -15.59
CA ALA A 486 10.85 0.54 -14.17
C ALA A 486 11.65 -0.65 -13.66
N TYR A 487 11.78 -1.72 -14.46
CA TYR A 487 12.59 -2.88 -14.12
C TYR A 487 14.06 -2.54 -14.08
N GLY A 488 14.57 -1.75 -15.03
CA GLY A 488 15.94 -1.23 -14.98
C GLY A 488 16.22 -0.43 -13.70
N TRP A 489 15.28 0.44 -13.29
CA TRP A 489 15.38 1.17 -12.02
C TRP A 489 15.32 0.25 -10.79
N GLU A 490 14.41 -0.72 -10.78
CA GLU A 490 14.29 -1.70 -9.70
C GLU A 490 15.59 -2.48 -9.50
N GLN A 491 16.19 -2.97 -10.59
CA GLN A 491 17.42 -3.76 -10.53
C GLN A 491 18.62 -2.92 -10.07
N ALA A 492 18.70 -1.66 -10.49
CA ALA A 492 19.80 -0.77 -10.13
C ALA A 492 19.71 -0.25 -8.68
N ALA A 493 18.51 0.14 -8.24
CA ALA A 493 18.33 0.86 -6.98
C ALA A 493 17.74 0.03 -5.84
N GLN A 494 17.11 -1.12 -6.14
CA GLN A 494 16.32 -1.93 -5.18
C GLN A 494 15.47 -1.04 -4.24
N PRO A 495 14.63 -0.16 -4.80
CA PRO A 495 14.04 0.97 -4.07
C PRO A 495 13.02 0.56 -3.00
N ARG A 496 12.55 -0.69 -3.00
CA ARG A 496 11.55 -1.17 -2.06
C ARG A 496 12.17 -1.39 -0.68
N THR A 497 11.46 -0.96 0.37
CA THR A 497 11.77 -1.30 1.77
C THR A 497 10.50 -1.79 2.44
N ALA A 498 10.51 -2.95 3.10
CA ALA A 498 9.33 -3.44 3.81
C ALA A 498 8.95 -2.54 5.00
N PRO A 499 7.64 -2.39 5.32
CA PRO A 499 7.20 -1.62 6.48
C PRO A 499 7.61 -2.29 7.80
N PHE A 500 7.92 -1.48 8.80
CA PHE A 500 8.34 -1.97 10.12
C PHE A 500 7.20 -2.60 10.93
N SER A 501 5.95 -2.20 10.66
CA SER A 501 4.78 -2.56 11.48
C SER A 501 4.27 -3.97 11.24
N THR A 502 4.71 -4.62 10.16
CA THR A 502 4.28 -5.97 9.76
C THR A 502 5.46 -6.88 9.41
N PRO A 503 6.40 -7.11 10.36
CA PRO A 503 7.58 -7.94 10.13
C PRO A 503 7.21 -9.40 9.78
N PRO A 504 8.19 -10.24 9.41
CA PRO A 504 8.02 -11.69 9.37
C PRO A 504 7.42 -12.26 10.67
N LEU A 505 6.63 -13.32 10.58
CA LEU A 505 6.03 -13.96 11.75
C LEU A 505 7.04 -14.95 12.35
N ALA A 506 7.42 -14.76 13.61
CA ALA A 506 8.28 -15.71 14.32
C ALA A 506 7.43 -16.83 14.92
N GLY A 507 7.57 -18.06 14.40
CA GLY A 507 6.76 -19.20 14.84
C GLY A 507 5.25 -18.97 14.68
N GLY A 508 4.85 -18.26 13.61
CA GLY A 508 3.46 -17.91 13.33
C GLY A 508 2.88 -16.80 14.22
N LYS A 509 3.70 -16.10 15.02
CA LYS A 509 3.26 -15.03 15.91
C LYS A 509 3.94 -13.71 15.58
N ALA A 510 3.20 -12.62 15.78
CA ALA A 510 3.76 -11.28 15.69
C ALA A 510 4.71 -11.00 16.86
N PRO A 511 5.74 -10.16 16.67
CA PRO A 511 6.59 -9.69 17.77
C PRO A 511 5.81 -9.09 18.94
N THR A 512 6.22 -9.43 20.16
CA THR A 512 5.62 -8.91 21.40
C THR A 512 6.29 -7.63 21.86
N PRO A 513 5.63 -6.82 22.70
CA PRO A 513 6.27 -5.67 23.34
C PRO A 513 7.55 -6.06 24.08
N VAL A 514 8.57 -5.19 24.02
CA VAL A 514 9.86 -5.38 24.68
C VAL A 514 9.96 -4.47 25.89
N HIS A 515 10.30 -5.04 27.05
CA HIS A 515 10.43 -4.31 28.31
C HIS A 515 11.89 -4.16 28.71
N PHE A 516 12.30 -2.94 29.07
CA PHE A 516 13.64 -2.69 29.59
C PHE A 516 13.63 -1.55 30.59
N LYS A 517 14.65 -1.53 31.45
CA LYS A 517 14.84 -0.48 32.45
C LYS A 517 16.20 0.15 32.27
N VAL A 518 16.25 1.46 32.47
CA VAL A 518 17.51 2.20 32.48
C VAL A 518 17.59 3.02 33.76
N ARG A 519 18.82 3.19 34.25
CA ARG A 519 19.13 4.01 35.41
C ARG A 519 20.30 4.90 35.06
N THR A 520 20.19 6.19 35.36
CA THR A 520 21.33 7.12 35.17
C THR A 520 22.53 6.69 36.01
N ALA A 521 23.69 6.63 35.38
CA ALA A 521 24.95 6.24 36.02
C ALA A 521 25.72 7.46 36.56
N GLY A 522 26.62 7.21 37.52
CA GLY A 522 27.51 8.21 38.14
C GLY A 522 27.06 8.69 39.53
N ASP A 523 27.83 9.64 40.08
CA ASP A 523 27.58 10.25 41.40
C ASP A 523 26.53 11.38 41.36
N GLY A 524 26.02 11.70 40.16
CA GLY A 524 25.01 12.72 39.93
C GLY A 524 23.58 12.30 40.32
N PRO A 525 22.59 13.16 40.04
CA PRO A 525 21.19 12.89 40.36
C PRO A 525 20.69 11.65 39.62
N ARG A 526 19.90 10.84 40.31
CA ARG A 526 19.42 9.53 39.82
C ARG A 526 18.04 9.63 39.20
N ALA A 527 17.86 8.99 38.05
CA ALA A 527 16.56 8.69 37.46
C ALA A 527 16.49 7.20 37.12
N ASP A 528 15.37 6.58 37.46
CA ASP A 528 14.97 5.23 37.07
C ASP A 528 13.84 5.36 36.06
N VAL A 529 14.00 4.76 34.88
CA VAL A 529 12.97 4.75 33.84
C VAL A 529 12.72 3.33 33.37
N SER A 530 11.47 2.89 33.46
CA SER A 530 10.99 1.66 32.85
C SER A 530 10.36 1.98 31.51
N PHE A 531 10.75 1.25 30.47
CA PHE A 531 10.22 1.38 29.12
C PHE A 531 9.51 0.11 28.67
N THR A 532 8.44 0.29 27.88
CA THR A 532 7.81 -0.74 27.07
C THR A 532 7.78 -0.25 25.63
N PHE A 533 8.49 -0.93 24.74
CA PHE A 533 8.48 -0.64 23.32
C PHE A 533 7.52 -1.60 22.59
N GLU A 534 6.54 -1.04 21.89
CA GLU A 534 5.61 -1.78 21.02
C GLU A 534 6.16 -1.77 19.57
N PRO A 535 6.77 -2.86 19.08
CA PRO A 535 7.50 -2.85 17.80
C PRO A 535 6.59 -2.63 16.59
N LEU A 536 5.31 -3.01 16.69
CA LEU A 536 4.35 -2.93 15.58
C LEU A 536 3.72 -1.55 15.42
N THR A 537 3.73 -0.73 16.47
CA THR A 537 3.10 0.60 16.49
C THR A 537 4.12 1.71 16.69
N ALA A 538 5.37 1.38 17.01
CA ALA A 538 6.43 2.31 17.37
C ALA A 538 6.16 3.14 18.63
N ARG A 539 5.28 2.65 19.52
CA ARG A 539 4.98 3.32 20.78
C ARG A 539 6.03 2.94 21.83
N LEU A 540 6.63 3.94 22.44
CA LEU A 540 7.55 3.82 23.55
C LEU A 540 6.88 4.37 24.81
N ILE A 541 6.31 3.47 25.61
CA ILE A 541 5.66 3.79 26.89
C ILE A 541 6.72 3.86 27.97
N TYR A 542 6.63 4.83 28.87
CA TYR A 542 7.59 4.99 29.97
C TYR A 542 6.95 5.29 31.32
N ASP A 543 7.60 4.84 32.40
CA ASP A 543 7.36 5.24 33.80
C ASP A 543 8.71 5.70 34.35
N ALA A 544 8.83 7.01 34.61
CA ALA A 544 10.05 7.67 35.05
C ALA A 544 9.91 8.15 36.49
N ARG A 545 10.95 7.93 37.30
CA ARG A 545 11.02 8.38 38.70
C ARG A 545 12.41 8.89 39.03
N LEU A 546 12.48 10.00 39.75
CA LEU A 546 13.72 10.58 40.24
C LEU A 546 14.04 10.02 41.63
N GLY A 547 15.32 9.72 41.87
CA GLY A 547 15.83 9.40 43.19
C GLY A 547 15.87 10.62 44.12
N ARG A 548 16.40 10.45 45.33
CA ARG A 548 16.59 11.58 46.26
C ARG A 548 17.57 12.59 45.65
N LEU A 549 17.15 13.85 45.61
CA LEU A 549 17.92 14.97 45.03
C LEU A 549 18.64 15.84 46.09
N ASN A 550 18.57 15.52 47.38
CA ASN A 550 19.31 16.17 48.48
C ASN A 550 19.26 17.73 48.46
N GLY A 551 18.09 18.31 48.22
CA GLY A 551 17.89 19.77 48.17
C GLY A 551 18.06 20.39 46.78
N ASP A 552 18.53 19.63 45.80
CA ASP A 552 18.53 20.03 44.38
C ASP A 552 17.11 19.93 43.79
N ALA A 553 16.84 20.75 42.78
CA ALA A 553 15.53 20.82 42.12
C ALA A 553 15.60 20.24 40.70
N PRO A 554 14.67 19.36 40.32
CA PRO A 554 14.64 18.79 38.98
C PRO A 554 14.22 19.84 37.96
N VAL A 555 14.94 19.89 36.84
CA VAL A 555 14.67 20.79 35.71
C VAL A 555 14.02 20.02 34.57
N ALA A 556 14.59 18.89 34.17
CA ALA A 556 14.04 18.05 33.12
C ALA A 556 14.65 16.65 33.13
N LEU A 557 13.86 15.66 32.74
CA LEU A 557 14.38 14.38 32.26
C LEU A 557 14.06 14.29 30.78
N THR A 558 15.03 14.01 29.93
CA THR A 558 14.85 14.02 28.47
C THR A 558 15.28 12.70 27.84
N LEU A 559 14.64 12.31 26.75
CA LEU A 559 15.12 11.34 25.78
C LEU A 559 15.88 12.08 24.67
N GLN A 560 17.12 11.70 24.40
CA GLN A 560 18.01 12.31 23.42
C GLN A 560 18.63 11.25 22.52
N ARG A 561 19.23 11.68 21.40
CA ARG A 561 20.03 10.81 20.53
C ARG A 561 21.52 11.12 20.60
N THR A 562 22.33 10.12 20.29
CA THR A 562 23.76 10.25 19.99
C THR A 562 23.93 10.44 18.48
N GLU A 563 24.72 11.44 18.08
CA GLU A 563 25.11 11.71 16.69
C GLU A 563 26.64 11.73 16.61
N ASP A 564 27.23 10.91 15.74
CA ASP A 564 28.69 10.81 15.53
C ASP A 564 29.49 10.64 16.84
N GLY A 565 28.97 9.84 17.76
CA GLY A 565 29.58 9.60 19.07
C GLY A 565 29.46 10.76 20.06
N LYS A 566 28.74 11.83 19.72
CA LYS A 566 28.51 13.02 20.55
C LYS A 566 27.04 13.15 20.97
N PRO A 567 26.74 13.90 22.04
CA PRO A 567 25.37 14.29 22.36
C PRO A 567 24.71 15.03 21.20
N GLY A 568 23.57 14.52 20.74
CA GLY A 568 22.74 15.11 19.70
C GLY A 568 21.48 15.76 20.27
N PRO A 569 20.45 16.04 19.44
CA PRO A 569 19.25 16.76 19.86
C PRO A 569 18.37 15.97 20.85
N VAL A 570 17.59 16.73 21.63
CA VAL A 570 16.49 16.22 22.45
C VAL A 570 15.34 15.77 21.55
N ILE A 571 14.88 14.54 21.73
CA ILE A 571 13.74 13.97 21.01
C ILE A 571 12.44 14.22 21.79
N ALA A 572 12.48 14.07 23.11
CA ALA A 572 11.32 14.26 23.98
C ALA A 572 11.70 14.63 25.40
N GLY A 573 10.83 15.39 26.09
CA GLY A 573 10.85 15.53 27.54
C GLY A 573 10.05 14.41 28.19
N LEU A 574 10.68 13.66 29.10
CA LEU A 574 10.06 12.61 29.90
C LEU A 574 9.46 13.15 31.20
N LEU A 575 10.12 14.15 31.82
CA LEU A 575 9.63 14.90 32.98
C LEU A 575 9.87 16.41 32.77
N ARG A 576 8.91 17.22 33.20
CA ARG A 576 8.91 18.69 33.14
C ARG A 576 9.57 19.31 34.40
N PRO A 577 9.85 20.62 34.42
CA PRO A 577 10.37 21.29 35.60
C PRO A 577 9.51 21.05 36.84
N GLY A 578 10.15 20.63 37.94
CA GLY A 578 9.49 20.32 39.21
C GLY A 578 8.89 18.91 39.32
N GLU A 579 8.71 18.19 38.20
CA GLU A 579 8.21 16.81 38.24
C GLU A 579 9.28 15.85 38.77
N ARG A 580 8.86 14.95 39.65
CA ARG A 580 9.71 13.89 40.23
C ARG A 580 9.34 12.50 39.74
N GLU A 581 8.15 12.35 39.19
CA GLU A 581 7.66 11.13 38.59
C GLU A 581 6.71 11.47 37.44
N GLY A 582 6.54 10.54 36.51
CA GLY A 582 5.68 10.74 35.36
C GLY A 582 5.56 9.47 34.52
N ARG A 583 4.39 9.27 33.94
CA ARG A 583 4.08 8.15 33.06
C ARG A 583 3.40 8.67 31.81
N SER A 584 3.93 8.30 30.65
CA SER A 584 3.34 8.66 29.36
C SER A 584 3.82 7.71 28.25
N GLU A 585 3.55 8.08 27.01
CA GLU A 585 4.00 7.37 25.83
C GLU A 585 4.55 8.34 24.78
N LEU A 586 5.50 7.85 24.00
CA LEU A 586 6.07 8.54 22.86
C LEU A 586 5.78 7.74 21.60
N GLN A 587 5.24 8.41 20.59
CA GLN A 587 5.17 7.85 19.24
C GLN A 587 6.51 8.10 18.56
N LEU A 588 7.32 7.05 18.39
CA LEU A 588 8.61 7.21 17.72
C LEU A 588 8.40 7.38 16.22
N ASP A 589 8.95 8.47 15.67
CA ASP A 589 9.13 8.59 14.23
C ASP A 589 10.17 7.57 13.73
N SER A 590 10.32 7.49 12.42
CA SER A 590 11.19 6.51 11.80
C SER A 590 12.67 6.67 12.16
N ARG A 591 13.15 7.90 12.33
CA ARG A 591 14.55 8.15 12.72
C ARG A 591 14.78 7.75 14.17
N ALA A 592 13.87 8.12 15.07
CA ALA A 592 13.91 7.73 16.47
C ALA A 592 13.79 6.20 16.63
N ARG A 593 12.99 5.51 15.82
CA ARG A 593 12.96 4.04 15.77
C ARG A 593 14.32 3.45 15.37
N ALA A 594 14.92 3.96 14.30
CA ALA A 594 16.22 3.48 13.84
C ALA A 594 17.32 3.74 14.89
N ASP A 595 17.27 4.88 15.57
CA ASP A 595 18.18 5.19 16.68
C ASP A 595 17.97 4.26 17.88
N LEU A 596 16.72 3.94 18.23
CA LEU A 596 16.42 2.99 19.31
C LEU A 596 16.98 1.60 18.98
N ALA A 597 16.71 1.11 17.76
CA ALA A 597 17.21 -0.19 17.29
C ALA A 597 18.75 -0.26 17.27
N ALA A 598 19.42 0.87 17.04
CA ALA A 598 20.87 0.98 17.05
C ALA A 598 21.48 1.31 18.42
N GLY A 599 20.68 1.41 19.49
CA GLY A 599 21.16 1.80 20.82
C GLY A 599 21.71 3.23 20.90
N ARG A 600 21.27 4.12 19.99
CA ARG A 600 21.70 5.52 19.92
C ARG A 600 20.84 6.47 20.75
N LEU A 601 19.79 5.98 21.41
CA LEU A 601 18.96 6.79 22.31
C LEU A 601 19.48 6.72 23.74
N TYR A 602 19.34 7.80 24.48
CA TYR A 602 19.68 7.86 25.91
C TYR A 602 18.77 8.80 26.68
N ILE A 603 18.63 8.56 27.98
CA ILE A 603 18.03 9.53 28.90
C ILE A 603 19.09 10.43 29.52
N ARG A 604 18.72 11.68 29.79
CA ARG A 604 19.56 12.65 30.51
C ARG A 604 18.76 13.46 31.52
N LEU A 605 19.24 13.51 32.76
CA LEU A 605 18.64 14.25 33.87
C LEU A 605 19.35 15.59 34.08
N TYR A 606 18.55 16.64 34.15
CA TYR A 606 18.95 18.02 34.43
C TYR A 606 18.37 18.46 35.77
N THR A 607 19.20 19.11 36.57
CA THR A 607 18.83 19.69 37.86
C THR A 607 19.44 21.08 37.98
N ARG A 608 19.11 21.85 39.03
CA ARG A 608 19.70 23.18 39.23
C ARG A 608 21.20 23.11 39.46
N ASN A 609 21.69 22.11 40.18
CA ASN A 609 23.13 21.93 40.39
C ASN A 609 23.83 21.30 39.18
N HIS A 610 23.07 20.67 38.27
CA HIS A 610 23.57 20.11 37.02
C HIS A 610 22.82 20.68 35.80
N PRO A 611 22.97 21.98 35.50
CA PRO A 611 22.20 22.65 34.45
C PRO A 611 22.57 22.18 33.04
N LEU A 612 23.74 21.57 32.86
CA LEU A 612 24.19 20.93 31.62
C LEU A 612 23.99 19.41 31.64
N GLY A 613 23.29 18.88 32.64
CA GLY A 613 22.94 17.46 32.80
C GLY A 613 23.95 16.68 33.64
N GLY A 614 23.45 15.98 34.66
CA GLY A 614 24.27 15.29 35.67
C GLY A 614 24.10 13.77 35.73
N GLY A 615 23.08 13.22 35.09
CA GLY A 615 22.86 11.77 34.98
C GLY A 615 22.53 11.35 33.55
N ARG A 616 23.17 10.30 33.05
CA ARG A 616 22.92 9.72 31.71
C ARG A 616 22.76 8.20 31.78
N ALA A 617 21.86 7.66 30.96
CA ALA A 617 21.79 6.22 30.68
C ALA A 617 21.41 5.97 29.23
N ASP A 618 22.18 5.16 28.52
CA ASP A 618 21.84 4.74 27.16
C ASP A 618 20.71 3.70 27.19
N LEU A 619 19.80 3.78 26.23
CA LEU A 619 18.75 2.80 26.04
C LEU A 619 19.34 1.58 25.33
N PRO A 620 19.06 0.36 25.80
CA PRO A 620 19.47 -0.84 25.08
C PRO A 620 18.71 -0.94 23.76
N ALA A 621 19.34 -1.54 22.75
CA ALA A 621 18.63 -1.99 21.57
C ALA A 621 17.60 -3.07 21.99
N PRO A 622 16.29 -2.85 21.76
CA PRO A 622 15.29 -3.85 22.09
C PRO A 622 15.51 -5.09 21.20
N ARG A 623 15.74 -6.24 21.82
CA ARG A 623 15.93 -7.54 21.15
C ARG A 623 14.65 -8.36 21.19
#